data_AF-A0A819M963-F1
#
_entry.id   AF-A0A819M963-F1
#
_cell.length_a   1.000
_cell.length_b   1.000
_cell.length_c   1.000
_cell.angle_alpha   90.00
_cell.angle_beta   90.00
_cell.angle_gamma   90.00
#
_symmetry.space_group_name_H-M   'P 1'
#
loop_
_entity.id
_entity.type
_entity.pdbx_description
1 polymer ?
#
loop_
_entity_poly.entity_id
_entity_poly.type
_entity_poly.pdbx_seq_one_letter_code
_entity_poly.pdbx_strand_id
1 'polypeptide(L)'
;MTPMTNVELLWKEYCTYEMGINPMLAKKIIDERSREFLNVKRVTKEFETLVRTIDRNIPCIPSTIPQTPDEIKQINAWKKFIIWERSNPLKTDDTLLVIRRVVLAYEQCLLCLGYHADL
;
A
#
# COMPACT_ATOMS: atom_id res chain seq x y z
N MET A 1 -11.96 2.63 1.39
CA MET A 1 -10.89 3.54 0.92
C MET A 1 -9.56 2.78 0.86
N THR A 2 -8.76 3.00 -0.18
CA THR A 2 -7.49 2.29 -0.40
C THR A 2 -6.31 3.18 0.01
N PRO A 3 -5.31 2.67 0.77
CA PRO A 3 -4.07 3.38 1.03
C PRO A 3 -3.36 3.75 -0.27
N MET A 4 -3.08 5.04 -0.44
CA MET A 4 -2.36 5.58 -1.60
C MET A 4 -1.72 6.91 -1.25
N THR A 5 -0.69 7.29 -2.00
CA THR A 5 -0.08 8.61 -1.90
C THR A 5 -1.12 9.69 -2.13
N ASN A 6 -1.05 10.79 -1.37
CA ASN A 6 -1.98 11.92 -1.42
C ASN A 6 -3.44 11.64 -1.03
N VAL A 7 -3.73 10.54 -0.30
CA VAL A 7 -5.09 10.26 0.19
C VAL A 7 -5.68 11.40 1.02
N GLU A 8 -4.84 12.19 1.71
CA GLU A 8 -5.28 13.35 2.49
C GLU A 8 -5.80 14.48 1.60
N LEU A 9 -5.15 14.72 0.45
CA LEU A 9 -5.61 15.72 -0.52
C LEU A 9 -6.94 15.30 -1.12
N LEU A 10 -7.06 14.04 -1.55
CA LEU A 10 -8.29 13.49 -2.09
C LEU A 10 -9.46 13.60 -1.10
N TRP A 11 -9.21 13.31 0.18
CA TRP A 11 -10.23 13.46 1.23
C TRP A 11 -10.66 14.90 1.43
N LYS A 12 -9.71 15.84 1.40
CA LYS A 12 -10.02 17.27 1.50
C LYS A 12 -10.90 17.73 0.32
N GLU A 13 -10.54 17.36 -0.89
CA GLU A 13 -11.30 17.68 -2.11
C GLU A 13 -12.71 17.06 -2.07
N TYR A 14 -12.81 15.80 -1.60
CA TYR A 14 -14.09 15.13 -1.38
C TYR A 14 -14.99 15.88 -0.40
N CYS A 15 -14.46 16.30 0.75
CA CYS A 15 -15.22 17.08 1.73
C CYS A 15 -15.68 18.44 1.16
N THR A 16 -14.81 19.12 0.41
CA THR A 16 -15.17 20.38 -0.28
C THR A 16 -16.28 20.16 -1.31
N TYR A 17 -16.22 19.07 -2.07
CA TYR A 17 -17.24 18.70 -3.05
C TYR A 17 -18.61 18.44 -2.41
N GLU A 18 -18.66 17.58 -1.38
CA GLU A 18 -19.93 17.26 -0.68
C GLU A 18 -20.58 18.52 -0.09
N MET A 19 -19.76 19.36 0.57
CA MET A 19 -20.22 20.64 1.13
C MET A 19 -20.69 21.62 0.04
N GLY A 20 -20.10 21.60 -1.16
CA GLY A 20 -20.50 22.43 -2.29
C GLY A 20 -21.85 22.05 -2.89
N ILE A 21 -22.27 20.78 -2.75
CA ILE A 21 -23.56 20.29 -3.29
C ILE A 21 -24.69 20.51 -2.29
N ASN A 22 -24.54 19.95 -1.08
CA ASN A 22 -25.58 20.01 -0.06
C ASN A 22 -24.96 19.97 1.34
N PRO A 23 -24.71 21.14 1.96
CA PRO A 23 -24.08 21.22 3.29
C PRO A 23 -24.80 20.43 4.38
N MET A 24 -26.14 20.38 4.33
CA MET A 24 -26.96 19.71 5.34
C MET A 24 -26.77 18.20 5.31
N LEU A 25 -26.70 17.62 4.11
CA LEU A 25 -26.45 16.19 3.93
C LEU A 25 -24.96 15.84 4.07
N ALA A 26 -24.08 16.72 3.58
CA ALA A 26 -22.63 16.51 3.55
C ALA A 26 -22.05 16.15 4.91
N LYS A 27 -22.47 16.85 5.97
CA LYS A 27 -21.97 16.59 7.32
C LYS A 27 -22.17 15.14 7.74
N LYS A 28 -23.37 14.59 7.51
CA LYS A 28 -23.68 13.19 7.82
C LYS A 28 -22.80 12.23 7.02
N ILE A 29 -22.69 12.44 5.71
CA ILE A 29 -21.92 11.58 4.81
C ILE A 29 -20.43 11.57 5.17
N ILE A 30 -19.86 12.75 5.46
CA ILE A 30 -18.45 12.90 5.85
C ILE A 30 -18.20 12.21 7.20
N ASP A 31 -19.08 12.42 8.18
CA ASP A 31 -18.94 11.82 9.52
C ASP A 31 -19.01 10.29 9.45
N GLU A 32 -19.90 9.72 8.62
CA GLU A 32 -20.01 8.27 8.40
C GLU A 32 -18.73 7.65 7.84
N ARG A 33 -17.98 8.38 7.00
CA ARG A 33 -16.74 7.91 6.36
C ARG A 33 -15.45 8.30 7.10
N SER A 34 -15.52 9.26 8.02
CA SER A 34 -14.36 9.85 8.70
C SER A 34 -13.52 8.81 9.46
N ARG A 35 -14.17 7.86 10.14
CA ARG A 35 -13.46 6.78 10.87
C ARG A 35 -12.62 5.91 9.93
N GLU A 36 -13.18 5.54 8.79
CA GLU A 36 -12.48 4.73 7.79
C GLU A 36 -11.31 5.51 7.18
N PHE A 37 -11.52 6.79 6.85
CA PHE A 37 -10.47 7.67 6.36
C PHE A 37 -9.29 7.77 7.34
N LEU A 38 -9.54 7.94 8.64
CA LEU A 38 -8.47 8.02 9.65
C LEU A 38 -7.64 6.72 9.71
N ASN A 39 -8.28 5.55 9.60
CA ASN A 39 -7.57 4.28 9.53
C ASN A 39 -6.72 4.19 8.26
N VAL A 40 -7.28 4.54 7.10
CA VAL A 40 -6.54 4.54 5.82
C VAL A 40 -5.37 5.52 5.86
N LYS A 41 -5.56 6.72 6.39
CA LYS A 41 -4.48 7.72 6.55
C LYS A 41 -3.33 7.18 7.40
N ARG A 42 -3.62 6.48 8.50
CA ARG A 42 -2.58 5.81 9.32
C ARG A 42 -1.85 4.75 8.49
N VAL A 43 -2.59 3.87 7.83
CA VAL A 43 -2.03 2.77 7.02
C VAL A 43 -1.20 3.31 5.85
N THR A 44 -1.61 4.41 5.22
CA THR A 44 -0.84 5.07 4.15
C THR A 44 0.54 5.52 4.64
N LYS A 45 0.67 6.08 5.85
CA LYS A 45 1.97 6.50 6.38
C LYS A 45 2.93 5.32 6.61
N GLU A 46 2.39 4.20 7.12
CA GLU A 46 3.15 2.96 7.27
C GLU A 46 3.57 2.39 5.92
N PHE A 47 2.63 2.36 4.95
CA PHE A 47 2.86 1.95 3.58
C PHE A 47 3.97 2.77 2.90
N GLU A 48 3.92 4.10 2.98
CA GLU A 48 4.93 4.98 2.38
C GLU A 48 6.32 4.77 2.97
N THR A 49 6.40 4.49 4.27
CA THR A 49 7.67 4.20 4.95
C THR A 49 8.32 2.93 4.39
N LEU A 50 7.54 1.88 4.14
CA LEU A 50 8.03 0.62 3.56
C LEU A 50 8.41 0.79 2.09
N VAL A 51 7.50 1.34 1.28
CA VAL A 51 7.68 1.47 -0.17
C VAL A 51 8.83 2.41 -0.52
N ARG A 52 9.13 3.43 0.29
CA ARG A 52 10.28 4.32 0.06
C ARG A 52 11.63 3.60 0.08
N THR A 53 11.73 2.45 0.74
CA THR A 53 12.96 1.64 0.79
C THR A 53 13.14 0.71 -0.39
N ILE A 54 12.09 0.55 -1.21
CA ILE A 54 12.03 -0.38 -2.32
C ILE A 54 12.30 0.38 -3.61
N ASP A 55 13.30 -0.05 -4.36
CA ASP A 55 13.47 0.38 -5.75
C ASP A 55 12.74 -0.59 -6.68
N ARG A 56 11.75 -0.07 -7.39
CA ARG A 56 10.87 -0.81 -8.31
C ARG A 56 11.38 -0.81 -9.75
N ASN A 57 12.49 -0.13 -10.01
CA ASN A 57 13.08 -0.03 -11.35
C ASN A 57 14.30 -0.94 -11.52
N ILE A 58 14.63 -1.75 -10.50
CA ILE A 58 15.76 -2.67 -10.58
C ILE A 58 15.44 -3.72 -11.65
N PRO A 59 16.37 -3.97 -12.60
CA PRO A 59 16.19 -5.05 -13.56
C PRO A 59 16.18 -6.40 -12.84
N CYS A 60 15.40 -7.35 -13.35
CA CYS A 60 15.38 -8.69 -12.81
C CYS A 60 16.68 -9.44 -13.16
N ILE A 61 17.58 -9.55 -12.19
CA ILE A 61 18.90 -10.18 -12.35
C ILE A 61 18.78 -11.70 -12.11
N PRO A 62 19.30 -12.55 -13.01
CA PRO A 62 19.30 -13.99 -12.80
C PRO A 62 20.16 -14.42 -11.61
N SER A 63 19.71 -15.44 -10.86
CA SER A 63 20.43 -16.00 -9.69
C SER A 63 21.78 -16.66 -10.02
N THR A 64 22.13 -16.74 -11.31
CA THR A 64 23.46 -17.16 -11.77
C THR A 64 24.53 -16.12 -11.50
N ILE A 65 24.14 -14.87 -11.23
CA ILE A 65 25.04 -13.78 -10.84
C ILE A 65 25.07 -13.71 -9.31
N PRO A 66 26.26 -13.56 -8.68
CA PRO A 66 26.35 -13.39 -7.24
C PRO A 66 25.57 -12.17 -6.75
N GLN A 67 24.76 -12.35 -5.72
CA GLN A 67 23.94 -11.27 -5.17
C GLN A 67 24.80 -10.17 -4.58
N THR A 68 24.49 -8.93 -4.95
CA THR A 68 25.18 -7.78 -4.36
C THR A 68 24.62 -7.45 -2.97
N PRO A 69 25.38 -6.78 -2.09
CA PRO A 69 24.86 -6.34 -0.80
C PRO A 69 23.59 -5.48 -0.89
N ASP A 70 23.46 -4.70 -1.97
CA ASP A 70 22.28 -3.85 -2.19
C ASP A 70 21.08 -4.65 -2.68
N GLU A 71 21.28 -5.69 -3.50
CA GLU A 71 20.24 -6.65 -3.88
C GLU A 71 19.68 -7.38 -2.65
N ILE A 72 20.55 -7.83 -1.74
CA ILE A 72 20.13 -8.46 -0.48
C ILE A 72 19.29 -7.49 0.37
N LYS A 73 19.64 -6.19 0.41
CA LYS A 73 18.82 -5.18 1.09
C LYS A 73 17.44 -5.05 0.45
N GLN A 74 17.36 -5.08 -0.89
CA GLN A 74 16.11 -4.97 -1.64
C GLN A 74 15.21 -6.19 -1.44
N ILE A 75 15.77 -7.41 -1.48
CA ILE A 75 15.05 -8.65 -1.15
C ILE A 75 14.44 -8.55 0.25
N ASN A 76 15.23 -8.09 1.25
CA ASN A 76 14.73 -7.92 2.61
C ASN A 76 13.65 -6.84 2.73
N ALA A 77 13.75 -5.75 1.96
CA ALA A 77 12.72 -4.71 1.93
C ALA A 77 11.40 -5.25 1.36
N TRP A 78 11.45 -5.99 0.25
CA TRP A 78 10.29 -6.65 -0.33
C TRP A 78 9.66 -7.68 0.61
N LYS A 79 10.47 -8.55 1.23
CA LYS A 79 9.97 -9.52 2.24
C LYS A 79 9.26 -8.82 3.40
N LYS A 80 9.83 -7.73 3.92
CA LYS A 80 9.18 -6.91 4.97
C LYS A 80 7.85 -6.33 4.50
N PHE A 81 7.78 -5.81 3.28
CA PHE A 81 6.56 -5.24 2.73
C PHE A 81 5.44 -6.29 2.53
N ILE A 82 5.78 -7.47 2.00
CA ILE A 82 4.84 -8.58 1.83
C ILE A 82 4.31 -9.09 3.18
N ILE A 83 5.19 -9.25 4.18
CA ILE A 83 4.79 -9.63 5.54
C ILE A 83 3.84 -8.58 6.12
N TRP A 84 4.13 -7.30 5.91
CA TRP A 84 3.26 -6.22 6.35
C TRP A 84 1.88 -6.27 5.69
N GLU A 85 1.77 -6.49 4.37
CA GLU A 85 0.46 -6.65 3.71
C GLU A 85 -0.31 -7.87 4.24
N ARG A 86 0.38 -9.00 4.47
CA ARG A 86 -0.20 -10.21 5.05
C ARG A 86 -0.70 -10.01 6.48
N SER A 87 -0.13 -9.06 7.22
CA SER A 87 -0.58 -8.71 8.57
C SER A 87 -1.95 -8.02 8.61
N ASN A 88 -2.55 -7.71 7.45
CA ASN A 88 -3.81 -6.98 7.33
C ASN A 88 -3.78 -5.64 8.10
N PRO A 89 -2.95 -4.68 7.67
CA PRO A 89 -2.77 -3.42 8.39
C PRO A 89 -4.05 -2.57 8.45
N LEU A 90 -4.97 -2.80 7.50
CA LEU A 90 -6.30 -2.19 7.48
C LEU A 90 -7.25 -2.78 8.53
N LYS A 91 -6.94 -3.95 9.10
CA LYS A 91 -7.81 -4.69 10.03
C LYS A 91 -9.23 -4.84 9.49
N THR A 92 -9.34 -5.12 8.19
CA THR A 92 -10.63 -5.35 7.54
C THR A 92 -11.01 -6.83 7.63
N ASP A 93 -12.30 -7.09 7.76
CA ASP A 93 -12.86 -8.45 7.70
C ASP A 93 -13.04 -8.94 6.25
N ASP A 94 -12.89 -8.05 5.26
CA ASP A 94 -12.94 -8.39 3.84
C ASP A 94 -11.68 -9.18 3.44
N THR A 95 -11.80 -10.50 3.51
CA THR A 95 -10.71 -11.42 3.19
C THR A 95 -10.31 -11.33 1.72
N LEU A 96 -11.25 -11.06 0.80
CA LEU A 96 -10.93 -10.91 -0.63
C LEU A 96 -10.10 -9.65 -0.88
N LEU A 97 -10.39 -8.56 -0.18
CA LEU A 97 -9.58 -7.35 -0.23
C LEU A 97 -8.16 -7.61 0.28
N VAL A 98 -8.00 -8.32 1.40
CA VAL A 98 -6.68 -8.69 1.93
C VAL A 98 -5.90 -9.53 0.93
N ILE A 99 -6.53 -10.57 0.36
CA ILE A 99 -5.90 -11.43 -0.64
C ILE A 99 -5.44 -10.62 -1.85
N ARG A 100 -6.30 -9.75 -2.41
CA ARG A 100 -5.94 -8.93 -3.57
C ARG A 100 -4.75 -8.02 -3.30
N ARG A 101 -4.66 -7.44 -2.09
CA ARG A 101 -3.52 -6.60 -1.69
C ARG A 101 -2.22 -7.40 -1.60
N VAL A 102 -2.27 -8.58 -0.99
CA VAL A 102 -1.11 -9.48 -0.88
C VAL A 102 -0.66 -9.95 -2.26
N VAL A 103 -1.60 -10.36 -3.12
CA VAL A 103 -1.30 -10.76 -4.51
C VAL A 103 -0.62 -9.63 -5.26
N LEU A 104 -1.15 -8.41 -5.17
CA LEU A 104 -0.54 -7.25 -5.81
C LEU A 104 0.89 -6.99 -5.31
N ALA A 105 1.16 -7.16 -4.01
CA ALA A 105 2.51 -7.03 -3.46
C ALA A 105 3.47 -8.08 -4.03
N TYR A 106 3.03 -9.32 -4.21
CA TYR A 106 3.80 -10.37 -4.87
C TYR A 106 4.03 -10.07 -6.35
N GLU A 107 2.99 -9.67 -7.09
CA GLU A 107 3.12 -9.31 -8.51
C GLU A 107 4.15 -8.20 -8.73
N GLN A 108 4.13 -7.15 -7.90
CA GLN A 108 5.11 -6.06 -7.97
C GLN A 108 6.53 -6.52 -7.62
N CYS A 109 6.68 -7.39 -6.61
CA CYS A 109 7.96 -7.95 -6.22
C CYS A 109 8.58 -8.78 -7.36
N LEU A 110 7.78 -9.62 -8.02
CA LEU A 110 8.22 -10.51 -9.09
C LEU A 110 8.72 -9.77 -10.35
N LEU A 111 8.28 -8.53 -10.58
CA LEU A 111 8.84 -7.70 -11.65
C LEU A 111 10.33 -7.40 -11.45
N CYS A 112 10.77 -7.27 -10.19
CA CYS A 112 12.15 -6.94 -9.83
C CYS A 112 12.96 -8.20 -9.47
N LEU A 113 12.32 -9.20 -8.87
CA LEU A 113 12.98 -10.34 -8.23
C LEU A 113 12.45 -11.71 -8.71
N GLY A 114 11.95 -11.79 -9.94
CA GLY A 114 11.35 -13.01 -10.51
C GLY A 114 12.23 -14.27 -10.53
N TYR A 115 13.56 -14.15 -10.43
CA TYR A 115 14.46 -15.32 -10.34
C TYR A 115 14.69 -15.83 -8.90
N HIS A 116 14.19 -15.13 -7.88
CA HIS A 116 14.37 -15.52 -6.48
C HIS A 116 13.26 -16.48 -6.03
N ALA A 117 13.56 -17.78 -5.98
CA ALA A 117 12.61 -18.84 -5.66
C ALA A 117 12.17 -18.88 -4.17
N ASP A 118 12.81 -18.10 -3.30
CA ASP A 118 12.62 -18.09 -1.84
C ASP A 118 11.73 -16.94 -1.32
N LEU A 119 11.07 -16.21 -2.23
CA LEU A 119 10.12 -15.13 -1.92
C LEU A 119 8.72 -15.61 -1.57
#